data_AF-A0A1F9DAY2-F1
#
_entry.id   AF-A0A1F9DAY2-F1
#
_cell.length_a   1.000
_cell.length_b   1.000
_cell.length_c   1.000
_cell.angle_alpha   90.00
_cell.angle_beta   90.00
_cell.angle_gamma   90.00
#
_symmetry.space_group_name_H-M   'P 1'
#
loop_
_entity.id
_entity.type
_entity.pdbx_description
1 polymer ?
#
loop_
_entity_poly.entity_id
_entity_poly.type
_entity_poly.pdbx_seq_one_letter_code
_entity_poly.pdbx_strand_id
1 'polypeptide(L)' 'MNRKIIIKTDDLNKEISSFLTEVGAGVLMSWNIEALIRVRNAVIEAYEKMGITLEIDDCLQSIPSPN' A
#
# COMPACT_ATOMS: atom_id res chain seq x y z
N MET A 1 16.47 5.43 -17.37
CA MET A 1 15.03 5.76 -17.40
C MET A 1 14.45 5.34 -16.06
N ASN A 2 14.25 6.26 -15.13
CA ASN A 2 13.55 5.91 -13.89
C ASN A 2 12.07 5.83 -14.21
N ARG A 3 11.52 4.62 -14.17
CA ARG A 3 10.08 4.40 -14.32
C ARG A 3 9.44 4.79 -13.00
N LYS A 4 8.46 5.70 -13.05
CA LYS A 4 7.69 6.14 -11.87
C LYS A 4 6.26 5.60 -12.01
N ILE A 5 5.77 4.95 -10.96
CA ILE A 5 4.37 4.50 -10.85
C ILE A 5 3.74 5.31 -9.72
N ILE A 6 2.57 5.88 -10.00
CA ILE A 6 1.74 6.55 -9.01
C ILE A 6 0.52 5.68 -8.80
N ILE A 7 0.32 5.20 -7.57
CA ILE A 7 -0.84 4.37 -7.19
C ILE A 7 -1.58 5.03 -6.04
N LYS A 8 -2.92 4.99 -6.06
CA LYS A 8 -3.72 5.47 -4.93
C LYS A 8 -3.60 4.50 -3.76
N THR A 9 -3.55 5.01 -2.54
CA THR A 9 -3.47 4.16 -1.34
C THR A 9 -4.61 3.15 -1.26
N ASP A 10 -5.84 3.55 -1.58
CA ASP A 10 -6.98 2.64 -1.57
C ASP A 10 -6.85 1.51 -2.59
N ASP A 11 -6.29 1.79 -3.77
CA ASP A 11 -6.09 0.78 -4.80
C ASP A 11 -4.98 -0.18 -4.38
N LEU A 12 -3.89 0.32 -3.80
CA LEU A 12 -2.84 -0.52 -3.22
C LEU A 12 -3.36 -1.39 -2.07
N ASN A 13 -4.20 -0.83 -1.19
CA ASN A 13 -4.79 -1.57 -0.08
C ASN A 13 -5.72 -2.68 -0.57
N LYS A 14 -6.51 -2.44 -1.63
CA LYS A 14 -7.35 -3.45 -2.28
C LYS A 14 -6.52 -4.57 -2.87
N GLU A 15 -5.45 -4.24 -3.60
CA GLU A 15 -4.55 -5.23 -4.19
C GLU A 15 -3.85 -6.08 -3.12
N ILE A 16 -3.35 -5.45 -2.05
CA ILE A 16 -2.78 -6.17 -0.91
C ILE A 16 -3.83 -7.09 -0.28
N SER A 17 -5.05 -6.60 -0.05
CA SER A 17 -6.13 -7.40 0.55
C SER A 17 -6.55 -8.58 -0.35
N SER A 18 -6.59 -8.35 -1.66
CA SER A 18 -6.88 -9.38 -2.67
C SER A 18 -5.81 -10.47 -2.67
N PHE A 19 -4.53 -10.07 -2.73
CA PHE A 19 -3.39 -10.98 -2.66
C PHE A 19 -3.41 -11.81 -1.36
N LEU A 20 -3.62 -11.16 -0.22
CA LEU A 20 -3.71 -11.84 1.08
C LEU A 20 -4.85 -12.86 1.08
N THR A 21 -6.00 -12.52 0.49
CA THR A 21 -7.14 -13.45 0.36
C THR A 21 -6.78 -14.65 -0.52
N GLU A 22 -6.12 -14.42 -1.66
CA GLU A 22 -5.70 -15.47 -2.60
C GLU A 22 -4.76 -16.48 -1.94
N VAL A 23 -3.79 -16.02 -1.16
CA VAL A 23 -2.82 -16.90 -0.47
C VAL A 23 -3.37 -17.52 0.83
N GLY A 24 -4.68 -17.37 1.10
CA GLY A 24 -5.33 -17.89 2.31
C GLY A 24 -5.02 -17.12 3.60
N ALA A 25 -4.33 -15.97 3.49
CA ALA A 25 -4.01 -15.08 4.60
C ALA A 25 -5.09 -14.02 4.89
N GLY A 26 -6.13 -13.93 4.04
CA GLY A 26 -7.27 -13.00 4.20
C GLY A 26 -8.27 -13.40 5.28
N VAL A 27 -8.16 -14.61 5.83
CA VAL A 27 -9.05 -15.15 6.88
C VAL A 27 -8.59 -14.72 8.29
N LEU A 28 -7.36 -14.21 8.43
CA LEU A 28 -6.90 -13.56 9.66
C LEU A 28 -7.55 -12.17 9.77
N MET A 29 -8.83 -12.17 10.15
CA MET A 29 -9.55 -11.00 10.65
C MET A 29 -8.63 -10.24 11.60
N SER A 30 -8.42 -8.96 11.32
CA SER A 30 -7.51 -8.04 12.03
C SER A 30 -6.01 -8.24 11.79
N TRP A 31 -5.59 -8.11 10.54
CA TRP A 31 -4.26 -7.54 10.31
C TRP A 31 -4.19 -6.20 11.05
N ASN A 32 -3.35 -6.13 12.08
CA ASN A 32 -3.06 -4.87 12.76
C ASN A 32 -2.56 -3.87 11.70
N ILE A 33 -2.93 -2.60 11.85
CA ILE A 33 -2.49 -1.50 10.98
C ILE A 33 -0.97 -1.55 10.75
N GLU A 34 -0.20 -1.93 11.77
CA GLU A 34 1.25 -2.14 11.66
C GLU A 34 1.66 -3.22 10.64
N ALA A 35 0.92 -4.33 10.56
CA ALA A 35 1.22 -5.41 9.62
C ALA A 35 0.94 -4.96 8.18
N LEU A 36 -0.13 -4.20 7.96
CA LEU A 36 -0.43 -3.59 6.66
C LEU A 36 0.65 -2.57 6.25
N ILE A 37 1.12 -1.75 7.18
CA ILE A 37 2.23 -0.81 6.94
C ILE A 37 3.51 -1.56 6.56
N ARG A 38 3.83 -2.68 7.23
CA ARG A 38 5.01 -3.50 6.88
C ARG A 38 4.90 -4.09 5.46
N VAL A 39 3.72 -4.59 5.08
CA VAL A 39 3.50 -5.08 3.70
C VAL A 39 3.63 -3.95 2.70
N ARG A 40 3.02 -2.78 2.96
CA ARG A 40 3.15 -1.57 2.12
C ARG A 40 4.62 -1.19 1.90
N ASN A 41 5.42 -1.14 2.96
CA ASN A 41 6.84 -0.82 2.87
C ASN A 41 7.63 -1.87 2.08
N ALA A 42 7.34 -3.16 2.30
CA ALA A 42 8.00 -4.24 1.55
C ALA A 42 7.69 -4.18 0.04
N VAL A 43 6.46 -3.78 -0.32
CA VAL A 43 6.08 -3.56 -1.72
C VAL A 43 6.88 -2.40 -2.33
N ILE A 44 6.93 -1.25 -1.64
CA ILE A 44 7.73 -0.09 -2.11
C ILE A 44 9.19 -0.47 -2.33
N GLU A 45 9.80 -1.13 -1.35
CA GLU A 45 11.21 -1.57 -1.41
C GLU A 45 11.45 -2.53 -2.59
N ALA A 46 10.50 -3.42 -2.87
CA ALA A 46 10.60 -4.34 -4.01
C ALA A 46 10.60 -3.59 -5.35
N TYR A 47 9.76 -2.57 -5.52
CA TYR A 47 9.75 -1.73 -6.72
C TYR A 47 11.05 -0.93 -6.86
N GLU A 48 11.56 -0.36 -5.77
CA GLU A 48 12.82 0.39 -5.79
C GLU A 48 14.00 -0.48 -6.22
N LYS A 49 14.07 -1.74 -5.73
CA LYS A 49 15.07 -2.72 -6.17
C LYS A 49 14.99 -3.06 -7.66
N MET A 50 13.81 -2.92 -8.26
CA MET A 50 13.61 -3.09 -9.71
C MET A 50 13.93 -1.81 -10.52
N GLY A 51 14.41 -0.75 -9.86
CA GLY A 51 14.66 0.55 -10.49
C GLY A 51 13.38 1.32 -10.83
N ILE A 52 12.28 1.00 -10.15
CA ILE A 52 10.98 1.64 -10.31
C ILE A 52 10.67 2.42 -9.05
N THR A 53 10.43 3.73 -9.17
CA THR A 53 9.98 4.53 -8.03
C THR A 53 8.46 4.35 -7.89
N LEU A 54 8.03 3.76 -6.79
CA LEU A 54 6.61 3.67 -6.43
C LEU A 54 6.26 4.86 -5.52
N GLU A 55 5.42 5.76 -6.01
CA GLU A 55 4.85 6.85 -5.23
C GLU A 55 3.40 6.51 -4.92
N ILE A 56 3.02 6.62 -3.65
CA ILE A 56 1.67 6.31 -3.20
C ILE A 56 0.95 7.63 -2.96
N ASP A 57 -0.06 7.88 -3.77
CA ASP A 57 -0.90 9.07 -3.71
C ASP A 57 -1.95 8.88 -2.60
N ASP A 58 -1.64 9.40 -1.42
CA ASP A 58 -2.51 9.45 -0.24
C ASP A 58 -3.41 10.71 -0.32
N CYS A 59 -4.23 10.83 -1.35
CA CYS A 59 -5.14 11.99 -1.50
C CYS A 59 -6.39 11.94 -0.58
N LEU A 60 -6.38 11.15 0.50
CA LEU A 60 -7.43 11.06 1.54
C LEU A 60 -6.75 11.01 2.91
N GLN A 61 -6.88 11.92 3.88
CA GLN A 61 -7.71 13.10 4.08
C GLN A 61 -6.88 14.10 4.90
N SER A 62 -6.56 15.28 4.34
CA SER A 62 -6.40 16.45 5.20
C SER A 62 -7.81 16.82 5.66
N ILE A 63 -8.26 16.25 6.78
CA ILE A 63 -9.40 16.83 7.50
C ILE A 63 -8.90 18.21 7.94
N PRO A 64 -9.45 19.33 7.45
CA PRO A 64 -9.10 20.62 8.03
C PRO A 64 -9.58 20.60 9.48
N SER A 65 -8.66 20.77 10.43
CA SER A 65 -9.04 21.05 11.81
C SER A 65 -9.97 22.26 11.80
N PRO A 66 -11.18 22.19 12.37
CA PRO A 66 -12.00 23.38 12.52
C PRO A 66 -11.30 24.29 13.53
N ASN A 67 -10.98 25.50 13.10
CA ASN A 67 -10.61 26.61 13.99
C ASN A 67 -11.77 26.95 14.93
#